data_AF-A0A812JT49-F1
#
_entry.id   AF-A0A812JT49-F1
#
_cell.length_a   1.000
_cell.length_b   1.000
_cell.length_c   1.000
_cell.angle_alpha   90.00
_cell.angle_beta   90.00
_cell.angle_gamma   90.00
#
_symmetry.space_group_name_H-M   'P 1'
#
loop_
_entity.id
_entity.type
_entity.pdbx_description
1 polymer ?
#
loop_
_entity_poly.entity_id
_entity_poly.type
_entity_poly.pdbx_seq_one_letter_code
_entity_poly.pdbx_strand_id
1 'polypeptide(L)'
;MGVEEAHMLGLQEFSNIWDQKQQDFDARANQLQKVLATRHKQEHQAHLEKLRREVEPRTPRWSRDLLNLRKIQETLAKMRKYAEAEKTKVQADKLEAREHNQWKEKREARIAVMEEQFLHKQQLEMGGLLKRLKASREELRRSRKAEMERLLQRYQNLKMQMENQQRIIQQRVERYPITAPMINNSSRPPSGGPVS
;
A
#
# COMPACT_ATOMS: atom_id res chain seq x y z
N MET A 1 -2.53 29.91 -32.53
CA MET A 1 -2.18 29.49 -31.16
C MET A 1 -0.69 29.65 -30.99
N GLY A 2 -0.29 30.41 -29.98
CA GLY A 2 1.12 30.60 -29.65
C GLY A 2 1.75 29.32 -29.10
N VAL A 3 3.05 29.13 -29.31
CA VAL A 3 3.81 27.99 -28.78
C VAL A 3 3.71 27.90 -27.25
N GLU A 4 3.56 29.05 -26.59
CA GLU A 4 3.40 29.15 -25.14
C GLU A 4 2.02 28.66 -24.66
N GLU A 5 0.94 28.98 -25.39
CA GLU A 5 -0.42 28.53 -25.06
C GLU A 5 -0.54 27.01 -25.15
N ALA A 6 0.03 26.41 -26.21
CA ALA A 6 0.05 24.96 -26.37
C ALA A 6 0.86 24.25 -25.27
N HIS A 7 1.95 24.85 -24.81
CA HIS A 7 2.73 24.32 -23.69
C HIS A 7 1.98 24.40 -22.35
N MET A 8 1.30 25.52 -22.08
CA MET A 8 0.49 25.67 -20.87
C MET A 8 -0.66 24.66 -20.81
N LEU A 9 -1.35 24.42 -21.93
CA LEU A 9 -2.37 23.38 -22.03
C LEU A 9 -1.78 21.98 -21.79
N GLY A 10 -0.63 21.67 -22.40
CA GLY A 10 0.05 20.40 -22.20
C GLY A 10 0.48 20.17 -20.74
N LEU A 11 0.91 21.21 -20.02
CA LEU A 11 1.22 21.12 -18.59
C LEU A 11 -0.03 20.87 -17.73
N GLN A 12 -1.15 21.49 -18.08
CA GLN A 12 -2.41 21.30 -17.38
C GLN A 12 -2.94 19.88 -17.57
N GLU A 13 -2.94 19.37 -18.82
CA GLU A 13 -3.30 17.99 -19.12
C GLU A 13 -2.38 16.99 -18.41
N PHE A 14 -1.07 17.25 -18.43
CA PHE A 14 -0.09 16.45 -17.68
C PHE A 14 -0.44 16.38 -16.20
N SER A 15 -0.72 17.53 -15.55
CA SER A 15 -1.08 17.56 -14.14
C SER A 15 -2.34 16.74 -13.88
N ASN A 16 -3.40 16.96 -14.66
CA ASN A 16 -4.67 16.26 -14.51
C ASN A 16 -4.52 14.74 -14.61
N ILE A 17 -3.78 14.25 -15.62
CA ILE A 17 -3.54 12.82 -15.81
C ILE A 17 -2.77 12.23 -14.62
N TRP A 18 -1.74 12.92 -14.14
CA TRP A 18 -0.93 12.44 -13.04
C TRP A 18 -1.63 12.51 -11.69
N ASP A 19 -2.48 13.52 -11.48
CA ASP A 19 -3.32 13.64 -10.30
C ASP A 19 -4.36 12.53 -10.27
N GLN A 20 -4.99 12.20 -11.41
CA GLN A 20 -5.88 11.04 -11.52
C GLN A 20 -5.15 9.72 -11.23
N LYS A 21 -3.98 9.49 -11.85
CA LYS A 21 -3.16 8.29 -11.58
C LYS A 21 -2.81 8.16 -10.10
N GLN A 22 -2.52 9.27 -9.43
CA GLN A 22 -2.21 9.28 -8.00
C GLN A 22 -3.45 8.97 -7.15
N GLN A 23 -4.61 9.54 -7.49
CA GLN A 23 -5.87 9.21 -6.82
C GLN A 23 -6.23 7.73 -6.97
N ASP A 24 -6.13 7.17 -8.18
CA ASP A 24 -6.40 5.75 -8.46
C ASP A 24 -5.42 4.83 -7.71
N PHE A 25 -4.16 5.26 -7.58
CA PHE A 25 -3.19 4.53 -6.77
C PHE A 25 -3.57 4.56 -5.28
N ASP A 26 -3.86 5.74 -4.73
CA ASP A 26 -4.21 5.89 -3.31
C ASP A 26 -5.52 5.14 -2.98
N ALA A 27 -6.51 5.16 -3.87
CA ALA A 27 -7.75 4.39 -3.74
C ALA A 27 -7.50 2.88 -3.69
N ARG A 28 -6.71 2.35 -4.64
CA ARG A 28 -6.34 0.92 -4.68
C ARG A 28 -5.49 0.52 -3.48
N ALA A 29 -4.53 1.35 -3.08
CA ALA A 29 -3.70 1.12 -1.90
C ALA A 29 -4.54 1.03 -0.62
N ASN A 30 -5.52 1.91 -0.47
CA ASN A 30 -6.47 1.88 0.64
C ASN A 30 -7.37 0.64 0.61
N GLN A 31 -7.86 0.24 -0.57
CA GLN A 31 -8.66 -0.97 -0.73
C GLN A 31 -7.86 -2.22 -0.34
N LEU A 32 -6.61 -2.35 -0.80
CA LEU A 32 -5.75 -3.48 -0.47
C LEU A 32 -5.51 -3.59 1.05
N GLN A 33 -5.24 -2.47 1.71
CA GLN A 33 -5.09 -2.44 3.17
C GLN A 33 -6.37 -2.86 3.90
N LYS A 34 -7.54 -2.35 3.46
CA LYS A 34 -8.83 -2.71 4.05
C LYS A 34 -9.18 -4.19 3.87
N VAL A 35 -8.95 -4.74 2.68
CA VAL A 35 -9.17 -6.16 2.38
C VAL A 35 -8.28 -7.02 3.26
N LEU A 36 -6.99 -6.70 3.34
CA LEU A 36 -6.05 -7.45 4.18
C LEU A 36 -6.44 -7.38 5.67
N ALA A 37 -6.76 -6.19 6.17
CA ALA A 37 -7.17 -6.02 7.57
C ALA A 37 -8.47 -6.78 7.90
N THR A 38 -9.44 -6.77 6.98
CA THR A 38 -10.70 -7.50 7.15
C THR A 38 -10.45 -9.01 7.18
N ARG A 39 -9.63 -9.51 6.25
CA ARG A 39 -9.21 -10.91 6.21
C ARG A 39 -8.48 -11.31 7.49
N HIS A 40 -7.52 -10.51 7.94
CA HIS A 40 -6.78 -10.76 9.18
C HIS A 40 -7.70 -10.86 10.39
N LYS A 41 -8.69 -9.97 10.51
CA LYS A 41 -9.67 -10.02 11.59
C LYS A 41 -10.49 -11.31 11.58
N GLN A 42 -10.96 -11.75 10.41
CA GLN A 42 -11.73 -13.00 10.27
C GLN A 42 -10.87 -14.23 10.60
N GLU A 43 -9.65 -14.28 10.07
CA GLU A 43 -8.72 -15.37 10.32
C GLU A 43 -8.30 -15.44 11.79
N HIS A 44 -8.11 -14.29 12.45
CA HIS A 44 -7.79 -14.23 13.88
C HIS A 44 -8.92 -14.77 14.74
N GLN A 45 -10.17 -14.38 14.46
CA GLN A 45 -11.35 -14.91 15.15
C GLN A 45 -11.45 -16.44 14.98
N ALA A 46 -11.35 -16.94 13.74
CA ALA A 46 -11.38 -18.37 13.47
C ALA A 46 -10.21 -19.12 14.13
N HIS A 47 -9.03 -18.51 14.16
CA HIS A 47 -7.85 -19.09 14.80
C HIS A 47 -8.03 -19.19 16.33
N LEU A 48 -8.55 -18.15 16.97
CA LEU A 48 -8.86 -18.16 18.40
C LEU A 48 -9.88 -19.22 18.77
N GLU A 49 -10.97 -19.34 17.99
CA GLU A 49 -11.96 -20.40 18.19
C GLU A 49 -11.34 -21.79 18.06
N LYS A 50 -10.46 -21.98 17.07
CA LYS A 50 -9.72 -23.22 16.87
C LYS A 50 -8.80 -23.52 18.07
N LEU A 51 -8.00 -22.55 18.52
CA LEU A 51 -7.13 -22.69 19.69
C LEU A 51 -7.93 -23.05 20.94
N ARG A 52 -9.08 -22.40 21.17
CA ARG A 52 -9.95 -22.71 22.32
C ARG A 52 -10.50 -24.14 22.26
N ARG A 53 -10.68 -24.74 21.09
CA ARG A 53 -11.16 -26.12 20.93
C ARG A 53 -10.05 -27.16 21.00
N GLU A 54 -8.88 -26.85 20.44
CA GLU A 54 -7.82 -27.83 20.19
C GLU A 54 -6.70 -27.81 21.24
N VAL A 55 -6.51 -26.73 22.00
CA VAL A 55 -5.43 -26.65 22.98
C VAL A 55 -5.68 -27.62 24.13
N GLU A 56 -4.78 -28.60 24.21
CA GLU A 56 -4.70 -29.58 25.29
C GLU A 56 -3.91 -29.05 26.50
N PRO A 57 -4.28 -29.46 27.73
CA PRO A 57 -5.40 -30.35 28.04
C PRO A 57 -6.77 -29.65 28.05
N ARG A 58 -7.80 -30.26 27.44
CA ARG A 58 -9.17 -29.72 27.40
C ARG A 58 -9.90 -29.73 28.74
N THR A 59 -9.45 -30.55 29.67
CA THR A 59 -9.97 -30.64 31.04
C THR A 59 -8.82 -30.69 32.04
N PRO A 60 -9.04 -30.26 33.30
CA PRO A 60 -8.06 -30.43 34.35
C PRO A 60 -7.71 -31.89 34.57
N ARG A 61 -6.42 -32.17 34.81
CA ARG A 61 -5.99 -33.46 35.32
C ARG A 61 -5.85 -33.36 36.82
N TRP A 62 -6.82 -33.91 37.54
CA TRP A 62 -6.89 -33.87 39.00
C TRP A 62 -5.72 -34.59 39.66
N SER A 63 -5.25 -34.04 40.77
CA SER A 63 -4.21 -34.68 41.58
C SER A 63 -4.73 -35.94 42.25
N ARG A 64 -3.79 -36.84 42.61
CA ARG A 64 -4.13 -38.03 43.38
C ARG A 64 -4.73 -37.68 44.75
N ASP A 65 -4.31 -36.57 45.35
CA ASP A 65 -4.79 -36.12 46.66
C ASP A 65 -6.24 -35.66 46.59
N LEU A 66 -6.63 -34.93 45.53
CA LEU A 66 -8.02 -34.56 45.30
C LEU A 66 -8.92 -35.80 45.11
N LEU A 67 -8.46 -36.75 44.28
CA LEU A 67 -9.19 -38.01 44.05
C LEU A 67 -9.35 -38.82 45.34
N ASN A 68 -8.31 -38.85 46.19
CA ASN A 68 -8.35 -39.50 47.49
C ASN A 68 -9.34 -38.81 48.44
N LEU A 69 -9.32 -37.48 48.53
CA LEU A 69 -10.27 -36.71 49.35
C LEU A 69 -11.72 -36.98 48.91
N ARG A 70 -12.01 -37.02 47.60
CA ARG A 70 -13.34 -37.37 47.08
C ARG A 70 -13.76 -38.80 47.45
N LYS A 71 -12.84 -39.75 47.39
CA LYS A 71 -13.10 -41.14 47.84
C LYS A 71 -13.37 -41.23 49.34
N ILE A 72 -12.60 -40.49 50.16
CA ILE A 72 -12.80 -40.42 51.62
C ILE A 72 -14.16 -39.79 51.93
N GLN A 73 -14.51 -38.68 51.26
CA GLN A 73 -15.82 -38.03 51.39
C GLN A 73 -16.96 -39.01 51.11
N GLU A 74 -16.90 -39.75 49.99
CA GLU A 74 -17.92 -40.75 49.62
C GLU A 74 -18.02 -41.87 50.65
N THR A 75 -16.88 -42.37 51.15
CA THR A 75 -16.84 -43.42 52.17
C THR A 75 -17.46 -42.96 53.48
N LEU A 76 -17.13 -41.76 53.95
CA LEU A 76 -17.72 -41.17 55.17
C LEU A 76 -19.23 -40.98 55.04
N ALA A 77 -19.71 -40.56 53.86
CA ALA A 77 -21.13 -40.41 53.58
C ALA A 77 -21.87 -41.77 53.62
N LYS A 78 -21.29 -42.83 53.03
CA LYS A 78 -21.83 -44.21 53.11
C LYS A 78 -21.90 -44.72 54.54
N MET A 79 -20.93 -44.34 55.39
CA MET A 79 -20.92 -44.65 56.82
C MET A 79 -21.86 -43.76 57.66
N ARG A 80 -22.66 -42.88 57.04
CA ARG A 80 -23.54 -41.89 57.71
C ARG A 80 -22.80 -40.88 58.60
N LYS A 81 -21.49 -40.72 58.41
CA LYS A 81 -20.66 -39.74 59.13
C LYS A 81 -20.70 -38.38 58.44
N TYR A 82 -21.89 -37.77 58.35
CA TYR A 82 -22.12 -36.59 57.53
C TYR A 82 -21.29 -35.36 57.94
N ALA A 83 -21.04 -35.16 59.25
CA ALA A 83 -20.22 -34.05 59.72
C ALA A 83 -18.75 -34.15 59.27
N GLU A 84 -18.17 -35.35 59.28
CA GLU A 84 -16.81 -35.59 58.77
C GLU A 84 -16.76 -35.55 57.24
N ALA A 85 -17.81 -36.03 56.58
CA ALA A 85 -17.95 -35.96 55.14
C ALA A 85 -18.00 -34.50 54.65
N GLU A 86 -18.74 -33.61 55.32
CA GLU A 86 -18.81 -32.19 54.96
C GLU A 86 -17.45 -31.50 55.16
N LYS A 87 -16.72 -31.80 56.24
CA LYS A 87 -15.36 -31.27 56.43
C LYS A 87 -14.41 -31.70 55.30
N THR A 88 -14.45 -32.98 54.93
CA THR A 88 -13.64 -33.53 53.82
C THR A 88 -14.06 -32.91 52.48
N LYS A 89 -15.35 -32.70 52.25
CA LYS A 89 -15.89 -32.03 51.06
C LYS A 89 -15.35 -30.61 50.92
N VAL A 90 -15.40 -29.80 51.98
CA VAL A 90 -14.87 -28.42 51.96
C VAL A 90 -13.38 -28.40 51.59
N GLN A 91 -12.60 -29.36 52.11
CA GLN A 91 -11.18 -29.50 51.74
C GLN A 91 -11.00 -29.90 50.27
N ALA A 92 -11.79 -30.87 49.78
CA ALA A 92 -11.76 -31.30 48.39
C ALA A 92 -12.17 -30.17 47.43
N ASP A 93 -13.25 -29.45 47.72
CA ASP A 93 -13.75 -28.34 46.90
C ASP A 93 -12.72 -27.21 46.82
N LYS A 94 -12.02 -26.90 47.93
CA LYS A 94 -10.94 -25.91 47.95
C LYS A 94 -9.74 -26.34 47.09
N LEU A 95 -9.37 -27.62 47.15
CA LEU A 95 -8.27 -28.15 46.34
C LEU A 95 -8.63 -28.19 44.86
N GLU A 96 -9.86 -28.63 44.54
CA GLU A 96 -10.39 -28.67 43.17
C GLU A 96 -10.42 -27.27 42.54
N ALA A 97 -10.92 -26.26 43.26
CA ALA A 97 -10.93 -24.88 42.78
C ALA A 97 -9.50 -24.39 42.47
N ARG A 98 -8.53 -24.72 43.34
CA ARG A 98 -7.12 -24.35 43.13
C ARG A 98 -6.53 -25.03 41.90
N GLU A 99 -6.72 -26.34 41.75
CA GLU A 99 -6.20 -27.10 40.61
C GLU A 99 -6.87 -26.68 39.30
N HIS A 100 -8.17 -26.43 39.31
CA HIS A 100 -8.91 -25.92 38.17
C HIS A 100 -8.38 -24.54 37.73
N ASN A 101 -8.16 -23.63 38.67
CA ASN A 101 -7.61 -22.30 38.36
C ASN A 101 -6.20 -22.41 37.77
N GLN A 102 -5.32 -23.23 38.34
CA GLN A 102 -3.97 -23.45 37.80
C GLN A 102 -4.01 -24.06 36.39
N TRP A 103 -4.89 -25.02 36.15
CA TRP A 103 -5.08 -25.60 34.82
C TRP A 103 -5.54 -24.52 33.83
N LYS A 104 -6.55 -23.73 34.20
CA LYS A 104 -7.08 -22.65 33.38
C LYS A 104 -6.01 -21.62 33.05
N GLU A 105 -5.25 -21.16 34.04
CA GLU A 105 -4.15 -20.20 33.86
C GLU A 105 -3.09 -20.73 32.88
N LYS A 106 -2.62 -21.97 33.09
CA LYS A 106 -1.63 -22.60 32.18
C LYS A 106 -2.18 -22.75 30.76
N ARG A 107 -3.47 -23.07 30.63
CA ARG A 107 -4.13 -23.22 29.34
C ARG A 107 -4.28 -21.89 28.62
N GLU A 108 -4.76 -20.86 29.30
CA GLU A 108 -4.88 -19.51 28.74
C GLU A 108 -3.51 -18.93 28.38
N ALA A 109 -2.47 -19.16 29.18
CA ALA A 109 -1.11 -18.75 28.85
C ALA A 109 -0.60 -19.41 27.56
N ARG A 110 -0.90 -20.71 27.35
CA ARG A 110 -0.56 -21.40 26.10
C ARG A 110 -1.30 -20.84 24.89
N ILE A 111 -2.61 -20.58 25.05
CA ILE A 111 -3.42 -19.95 24.01
C ILE A 111 -2.86 -18.58 23.65
N ALA A 112 -2.52 -17.75 24.65
CA ALA A 112 -1.96 -16.42 24.45
C ALA A 112 -0.64 -16.44 23.67
N VAL A 113 0.28 -17.36 23.97
CA VAL A 113 1.54 -17.50 23.21
C VAL A 113 1.27 -17.88 21.75
N MET A 114 0.34 -18.81 21.50
CA MET A 114 -0.02 -19.20 20.13
C MET A 114 -0.70 -18.06 19.36
N GLU A 115 -1.58 -17.31 20.04
CA GLU A 115 -2.22 -16.12 19.50
C GLU A 115 -1.20 -15.03 19.16
N GLU A 116 -0.24 -14.76 20.05
CA GLU A 116 0.82 -13.77 19.81
C GLU A 116 1.66 -14.14 18.58
N GLN A 117 2.03 -15.41 18.43
CA GLN A 117 2.76 -15.89 17.25
C GLN A 117 1.94 -15.71 15.96
N PHE A 118 0.62 -15.90 16.04
CA PHE A 118 -0.27 -15.70 14.90
C PHE A 118 -0.39 -14.21 14.53
N LEU A 119 -0.62 -13.35 15.52
CA LEU A 119 -0.70 -11.89 15.32
C LEU A 119 0.62 -11.33 14.79
N HIS A 120 1.77 -11.86 15.25
CA HIS A 120 3.07 -11.48 14.73
C HIS A 120 3.20 -11.77 13.22
N LYS A 121 2.71 -12.92 12.75
CA LYS A 121 2.68 -13.25 11.30
C LYS A 121 1.82 -12.26 10.52
N GLN A 122 0.64 -11.91 11.04
CA GLN A 122 -0.23 -10.90 10.42
C GLN A 122 0.43 -9.52 10.36
N GLN A 123 1.14 -9.13 11.43
CA GLN A 123 1.90 -7.89 11.49
C GLN A 123 3.01 -7.85 10.43
N LEU A 124 3.75 -8.94 10.24
CA LEU A 124 4.78 -9.04 9.21
C LEU A 124 4.19 -8.92 7.80
N GLU A 125 3.06 -9.57 7.54
CA GLU A 125 2.37 -9.51 6.25
C GLU A 125 1.89 -8.07 5.94
N MET A 126 1.22 -7.42 6.90
CA MET A 126 0.79 -6.03 6.77
C MET A 126 1.98 -5.09 6.59
N GLY A 127 3.05 -5.27 7.38
CA GLY A 127 4.28 -4.50 7.24
C GLY A 127 4.92 -4.66 5.86
N GLY A 128 4.91 -5.88 5.30
CA GLY A 128 5.36 -6.14 3.93
C GLY A 128 4.53 -5.42 2.87
N LEU A 129 3.19 -5.44 3.01
CA LEU A 129 2.30 -4.70 2.13
C LEU A 129 2.58 -3.18 2.18
N LEU A 130 2.69 -2.60 3.38
CA LEU A 130 2.94 -1.18 3.56
C LEU A 130 4.29 -0.76 2.97
N LYS A 131 5.34 -1.57 3.12
CA LYS A 131 6.64 -1.33 2.48
C LYS A 131 6.54 -1.32 0.95
N ARG A 132 5.83 -2.29 0.36
CA ARG A 132 5.61 -2.33 -1.09
C ARG A 132 4.83 -1.11 -1.58
N LEU A 133 3.74 -0.75 -0.90
CA LEU A 133 2.94 0.43 -1.24
C LEU A 133 3.77 1.72 -1.15
N LYS A 134 4.62 1.86 -0.13
CA LYS A 134 5.53 3.00 -0.01
C LYS A 134 6.51 3.06 -1.19
N ALA A 135 7.15 1.95 -1.52
CA ALA A 135 8.07 1.88 -2.67
C ALA A 135 7.36 2.20 -3.99
N SER A 136 6.18 1.64 -4.23
CA SER A 136 5.37 1.95 -5.42
C SER A 136 4.96 3.42 -5.49
N ARG A 137 4.66 4.06 -4.35
CA ARG A 137 4.34 5.48 -4.28
C ARG A 137 5.55 6.36 -4.61
N GLU A 138 6.72 5.99 -4.11
CA GLU A 138 7.98 6.67 -4.43
C GLU A 138 8.31 6.53 -5.92
N GLU A 139 8.10 5.36 -6.51
CA GLU A 139 8.29 5.12 -7.93
C GLU A 139 7.34 5.96 -8.79
N LEU A 140 6.06 6.06 -8.40
CA LEU A 140 5.09 6.91 -9.08
C LEU A 140 5.51 8.38 -9.06
N ARG A 141 6.02 8.88 -7.92
CA ARG A 141 6.54 10.24 -7.80
C ARG A 141 7.77 10.48 -8.68
N ARG A 142 8.70 9.52 -8.72
CA ARG A 142 9.90 9.60 -9.59
C ARG A 142 9.50 9.63 -11.05
N SER A 143 8.57 8.78 -11.45
CA SER A 143 8.03 8.75 -12.82
C SER A 143 7.37 10.08 -13.20
N ARG A 144 6.54 10.66 -12.32
CA ARG A 144 5.94 11.99 -12.55
C ARG A 144 7.02 13.06 -12.73
N LYS A 145 8.03 13.08 -11.88
CA LYS A 145 9.12 14.06 -11.96
C LYS A 145 9.90 13.93 -13.28
N ALA A 146 10.29 12.71 -13.65
CA ALA A 146 11.05 12.47 -14.86
C ALA A 146 10.25 12.83 -16.14
N GLU A 147 8.95 12.55 -16.16
CA GLU A 147 8.11 12.90 -17.30
C GLU A 147 7.86 14.41 -17.40
N MET A 148 7.71 15.10 -16.27
CA MET A 148 7.64 16.56 -16.22
C MET A 148 8.91 17.21 -16.77
N GLU A 149 10.09 16.74 -16.33
CA GLU A 149 11.39 17.21 -16.84
C GLU A 149 11.51 17.03 -18.36
N ARG A 150 11.06 15.88 -18.89
CA ARG A 150 11.03 15.62 -20.33
C ARG A 150 10.09 16.58 -21.07
N LEU A 151 8.93 16.91 -20.50
CA LEU A 151 7.97 17.85 -21.09
C LEU A 151 8.55 19.26 -21.18
N LEU A 152 9.18 19.73 -20.09
CA LEU A 152 9.86 21.03 -20.04
C LEU A 152 11.03 21.10 -21.02
N GLN A 153 11.84 20.04 -21.12
CA GLN A 153 12.95 19.99 -22.07
C GLN A 153 12.48 20.08 -23.52
N ARG A 154 11.38 19.38 -23.88
CA ARG A 154 10.79 19.47 -25.23
C ARG A 154 10.35 20.89 -25.55
N TYR A 155 9.73 21.58 -24.59
CA TYR A 155 9.33 22.97 -24.77
C TYR A 155 10.53 23.91 -24.95
N GLN A 156 11.57 23.79 -24.12
CA GLN A 156 12.79 24.58 -24.25
C GLN A 156 13.45 24.39 -25.62
N ASN A 157 13.53 23.14 -26.09
CA ASN A 157 14.08 22.83 -27.41
C ASN A 157 13.27 23.46 -28.54
N LEU A 158 11.93 23.38 -28.46
CA LEU A 158 11.03 23.99 -29.44
C LEU A 158 11.17 25.52 -29.45
N LYS A 159 11.23 26.15 -28.28
CA LYS A 159 11.42 27.60 -28.15
C LYS A 159 12.75 28.04 -28.77
N MET A 160 13.85 27.36 -28.44
CA MET A 160 15.16 27.63 -29.01
C MET A 160 15.18 27.46 -30.53
N GLN A 161 14.51 26.44 -31.07
CA GLN A 161 14.39 26.24 -32.51
C GLN A 161 13.65 27.40 -33.18
N MET A 162 12.54 27.87 -32.60
CA MET A 162 11.78 29.00 -33.11
C MET A 162 12.59 30.30 -33.08
N GLU A 163 13.30 30.57 -31.99
CA GLU A 163 14.20 31.73 -31.88
C GLU A 163 15.31 31.68 -32.94
N ASN A 164 15.92 30.51 -33.16
CA ASN A 164 16.94 30.34 -34.19
C ASN A 164 16.37 30.56 -35.60
N GLN A 165 15.17 30.04 -35.88
CA GLN A 165 14.49 30.29 -37.16
C GLN A 165 14.18 31.78 -37.37
N GLN A 166 13.68 32.47 -36.33
CA GLN A 166 13.43 33.90 -36.37
C GLN A 166 14.72 34.70 -36.65
N ARG A 167 15.84 34.38 -35.99
CA ARG A 167 17.14 35.01 -36.27
C ARG A 167 17.60 34.79 -37.71
N ILE A 168 17.44 33.57 -38.25
CA ILE A 168 17.80 33.29 -39.65
C ILE A 168 16.95 34.11 -40.63
N ILE A 169 15.64 34.23 -40.36
CA ILE A 169 14.73 35.04 -41.16
C ILE A 169 15.14 36.52 -41.09
N GLN A 170 15.40 37.05 -39.90
CA GLN A 170 15.87 38.43 -39.71
C GLN A 170 17.15 38.70 -40.51
N GLN A 171 18.17 37.83 -40.39
CA GLN A 171 19.41 37.97 -41.16
C GLN A 171 19.19 37.91 -42.67
N ARG A 172 18.25 37.10 -43.16
CA ARG A 172 17.91 37.06 -44.60
C ARG A 172 17.25 38.34 -45.07
N VAL A 173 16.33 38.89 -44.28
CA VAL A 173 15.64 40.16 -44.57
C VAL A 173 16.62 41.32 -44.54
N GLU A 174 17.57 41.34 -43.60
CA GLU A 174 18.64 42.34 -43.54
C GLU A 174 19.62 42.24 -44.72
N ARG A 175 19.95 41.02 -45.18
CA ARG A 175 20.82 40.80 -46.34
C ARG A 175 20.16 41.06 -47.69
N TYR A 176 18.83 40.93 -47.77
CA TYR A 176 18.04 41.19 -48.97
C TYR A 176 16.84 42.07 -48.61
N PRO A 177 17.07 43.37 -48.35
CA PRO A 177 15.97 44.29 -48.10
C PRO A 177 15.06 44.33 -49.32
N ILE A 178 13.76 44.16 -49.11
CA ILE A 178 12.70 44.21 -50.13
C ILE A 178 12.54 45.66 -50.61
N THR A 179 13.58 46.21 -51.24
CA THR A 179 13.59 47.50 -51.91
C THR A 179 14.64 47.45 -53.03
N ALA A 180 14.48 46.52 -53.97
CA ALA A 180 15.05 46.68 -55.30
C ALA A 180 13.89 47.05 -56.24
N PRO A 181 13.77 48.31 -56.70
CA PRO A 181 12.76 48.64 -57.68
C PRO A 181 13.16 47.98 -59.01
N MET A 182 12.31 47.07 -59.49
CA MET A 182 12.37 46.59 -60.86
C MET A 182 11.98 47.75 -61.79
N ILE A 183 12.96 48.55 -62.20
CA ILE A 183 12.77 49.51 -63.29
C ILE A 183 12.87 48.74 -64.60
N ASN A 184 11.69 48.42 -65.12
CA ASN A 184 11.48 48.03 -66.51
C ASN A 184 11.62 49.28 -67.38
N ASN A 185 12.52 49.31 -68.36
CA ASN A 185 12.26 50.07 -69.58
C ASN A 185 13.01 49.53 -70.80
N SER A 186 12.21 48.98 -71.70
CA SER A 186 12.44 48.69 -73.12
C SER A 186 12.97 49.90 -73.91
N SER A 187 13.87 49.66 -74.90
CA SER A 187 13.72 50.06 -76.33
C SER A 187 14.97 49.77 -77.20
N ARG A 188 14.81 48.79 -78.10
CA ARG A 188 15.32 48.53 -79.49
C ARG A 188 15.84 49.75 -80.33
N PRO A 189 16.30 49.61 -81.62
CA PRO A 189 17.17 48.67 -82.39
C PRO A 189 18.12 49.44 -83.39
N PRO A 190 18.32 49.10 -84.69
CA PRO A 190 19.06 48.01 -85.39
C PRO A 190 20.11 48.51 -86.44
N SER A 191 20.88 47.60 -87.06
CA SER A 191 21.26 47.52 -88.51
C SER A 191 22.54 46.69 -88.63
N GLY A 192 22.64 45.60 -89.41
CA GLY A 192 22.36 45.44 -90.84
C GLY A 192 23.71 45.07 -91.51
N GLY A 193 24.02 43.79 -91.67
CA GLY A 193 23.94 43.08 -92.96
C GLY A 193 25.34 42.94 -93.61
N PRO A 194 25.49 42.34 -94.81
CA PRO A 194 25.11 40.95 -95.12
C PRO A 194 26.11 40.23 -96.09
N VAL A 195 25.72 39.03 -96.55
CA VAL A 195 26.08 38.26 -97.80
C VAL A 195 27.55 37.76 -97.90
N SER A 196 27.86 36.53 -98.34
CA SER A 196 27.20 35.52 -99.21
C SER A 196 27.42 34.10 -98.73
#